data_AF-A0A7C1JP81-F1
#
_entry.id   AF-A0A7C1JP81-F1
#
_cell.length_a   1.000
_cell.length_b   1.000
_cell.length_c   1.000
_cell.angle_alpha   90.00
_cell.angle_beta   90.00
_cell.angle_gamma   90.00
#
_symmetry.space_group_name_H-M   'P 1'
#
loop_
_entity.id
_entity.type
_entity.pdbx_description
1 polymer ?
#
loop_
_entity_poly.entity_id
_entity_poly.type
_entity_poly.pdbx_seq_one_letter_code
_entity_poly.pdbx_strand_id
1 'polypeptide(L)' 'MAEYVESEEILKAVKWIDIDYAQGYYVGEPSTDLIQ' A
#
# COMPACT_ATOMS: atom_id res chain seq x y z
N MET A 1 5.27 7.13 4.93
CA MET A 1 4.18 6.69 4.05
C MET A 1 4.81 6.12 2.78
N ALA A 2 4.50 4.87 2.44
CA ALA A 2 4.95 4.24 1.20
C ALA A 2 3.79 4.16 0.20
N GLU A 3 4.02 4.59 -1.04
CA GLU A 3 3.05 4.51 -2.14
C GLU A 3 3.49 3.46 -3.16
N TYR A 4 2.56 3.02 -4.02
CA TYR A 4 2.81 2.04 -5.09
C TYR A 4 3.26 0.66 -4.60
N VAL A 5 2.80 0.20 -3.44
CA VAL A 5 3.03 -1.18 -3.01
C VAL A 5 2.25 -2.14 -3.90
N GLU A 6 2.96 -2.84 -4.78
CA GLU A 6 2.38 -3.72 -5.81
C GLU A 6 2.67 -5.22 -5.59
N SER A 7 3.43 -5.58 -4.55
CA SER A 7 3.72 -6.97 -4.21
C SER A 7 3.91 -7.21 -2.70
N GLU A 8 3.81 -8.47 -2.30
CA GLU A 8 4.09 -8.92 -0.93
C GLU A 8 5.53 -8.63 -0.50
N GLU A 9 6.47 -8.77 -1.43
CA GLU A 9 7.89 -8.51 -1.21
C GLU A 9 8.12 -7.05 -0.82
N ILE A 10 7.51 -6.12 -1.56
CA ILE A 10 7.58 -4.70 -1.26
C ILE A 10 6.93 -4.41 0.10
N LEU A 11 5.75 -4.97 0.37
CA LEU A 11 5.08 -4.75 1.67
C LEU A 11 5.94 -5.23 2.85
N LYS A 12 6.64 -6.37 2.72
CA LYS A 12 7.54 -6.90 3.75
C LYS A 12 8.77 -6.00 3.95
N ALA A 13 9.37 -5.51 2.86
CA ALA A 13 10.49 -4.58 2.94
C ALA A 13 10.11 -3.26 3.63
N VAL A 14 8.94 -2.70 3.27
CA VAL A 14 8.39 -1.47 3.85
C VAL A 14 8.08 -1.63 5.35
N LYS A 15 7.52 -2.78 5.76
CA LYS A 15 7.32 -3.10 7.19
C LYS A 15 8.63 -3.27 7.96
N TRP A 16 9.66 -3.83 7.33
CA TRP A 16 10.96 -4.05 7.97
C TRP A 16 11.68 -2.74 8.31
N ILE A 17 11.44 -1.68 7.53
CA ILE A 17 11.99 -0.34 7.78
C ILE A 17 11.08 0.55 8.65
N ASP A 18 10.10 -0.04 9.34
CA ASP A 18 9.21 0.63 10.31
C ASP A 18 8.35 1.75 9.70
N ILE A 19 7.84 1.54 8.47
CA ILE A 19 6.84 2.44 7.88
C ILE A 19 5.44 2.01 8.33
N ASP A 20 4.75 2.90 9.06
CA ASP A 20 3.41 2.64 9.61
C ASP A 20 2.28 2.61 8.56
N TYR A 21 2.43 3.35 7.46
CA TYR A 21 1.39 3.53 6.44
C TYR A 21 1.92 3.20 5.05
N ALA A 22 1.25 2.23 4.39
CA ALA A 22 1.54 1.78 3.05
C ALA A 22 0.26 1.74 2.19
N GLN A 23 0.34 2.21 0.95
CA GLN A 23 -0.75 2.24 -0.01
C GLN A 23 -0.26 1.71 -1.37
N GLY A 24 -1.11 0.98 -2.07
CA GLY A 24 -0.83 0.42 -3.39
C GLY A 24 -1.77 -0.73 -3.72
N TYR A 25 -1.80 -1.14 -5.00
CA TYR A 25 -2.72 -2.16 -5.52
C TYR A 25 -2.62 -3.51 -4.81
N TYR A 26 -1.46 -3.84 -4.22
CA TYR A 26 -1.33 -5.04 -3.40
C TYR A 26 -2.05 -4.94 -2.06
N VAL A 27 -2.15 -3.74 -1.49
CA VAL A 27 -2.85 -3.46 -0.23
C VAL A 27 -4.36 -3.31 -0.46
N GLY A 28 -4.75 -2.70 -1.58
CA GLY A 28 -6.14 -2.56 -2.00
C GLY A 28 -6.28 -1.60 -3.17
N GLU A 29 -7.35 -1.78 -3.96
CA GLU A 29 -7.67 -0.89 -5.07
C GLU A 29 -8.54 0.29 -4.59
N PRO A 30 -8.44 1.46 -5.23
CA PRO A 30 -9.34 2.57 -4.95
C PRO A 30 -10.80 2.16 -5.16
N SER A 31 -11.64 2.39 -4.15
CA SER A 31 -13.08 2.19 -4.30
C SER A 31 -13.68 3.29 -5.16
N THR A 32 -14.49 2.91 -6.15
CA THR A 32 -15.27 3.83 -6.98
C THR A 32 -16.36 4.54 -6.19
N ASP A 33 -16.78 4.00 -5.06
CA ASP A 33 -17.88 4.53 -4.25
C ASP A 33 -17.52 5.82 -3.50
N LEU A 34 -16.23 6.16 -3.46
CA LEU A 34 -15.69 7.35 -2.78
C LEU A 34 -15.52 8.55 -3.73
N ILE A 35 -15.83 8.39 -5.01
CA ILE A 35 -15.83 9.48 -5.99
C ILE A 35 -17.20 10.17 -5.92
N GLN A 36 -17.31 11.23 -5.11
CA GLN A 36 -18.46 12.16 -5.13
C GLN A 36 -18.37 13.16 -6.28
#